data_AF-A0A2E5U3X4-F1
#
_entry.id   AF-A0A2E5U3X4-F1
#
_cell.length_a   1.000
_cell.length_b   1.000
_cell.length_c   1.000
_cell.angle_alpha   90.00
_cell.angle_beta   90.00
_cell.angle_gamma   90.00
#
_symmetry.space_group_name_H-M   'P 1'
#
loop_
_entity.id
_entity.type
_entity.pdbx_description
1 polymer ?
#
loop_
_entity_poly.entity_id
_entity_poly.type
_entity_poly.pdbx_seq_one_letter_code
_entity_poly.pdbx_strand_id
1 'polypeptide(L)'
;MKKYQITILNRVFLFCFLITNFIFSQHFNVDIENTGESTLFIFQDVITDLNIGDEIGVFDQNGIIDSEGNIGEILVGAGQWSGEQLEITAIMAVDLSQFGGPILPGASSGNTMSIKVWNSAEQLEYDATYNTSSGTGTFNGLFSAIDNVELVPIDPPYFDVQLDPTGESTLFIFQDGITGLDIGDELGLFDSNGIVNDQGDSGEVLVGSAEWNGGQLEIATILAVDLSQFGGPILPGAGSGNTMSLKVWDDSEEMEYDVTYNVSSGSGTFDGLFTAIDAITFAPAYTVVINEFFFRANEEVPDYVELFNYGSEDVDLTGWDLLVDEEGELGSFDGYILGAGEYLLLASDDPFFNADGDEFVAGEDIDNSLFFDISLGTSNDPIQLLDSDGNEVDLVVYNDDDGWLVGNTYRGSAVELSNPYSDNNDPSNWDSSNAEGTYMYTEDGDSGEDFGTPGEPNSNYTTPILGCTDSTACNYDSDATVDDGSCLQNDCTGECGGSAIVDECGVCEGSGIPNGECDCNGNVDLGCGCGEAGPSGCDNACGS
;
A
#
# COMPACT_ATOMS: atom_id res chain seq x y z
N MET A 1 60.32 -9.03 76.33
CA MET A 1 59.11 -8.21 76.09
C MET A 1 58.28 -8.98 75.05
N LYS A 2 57.39 -9.89 75.48
CA LYS A 2 55.90 -9.80 75.45
C LYS A 2 55.38 -9.37 74.06
N LYS A 3 54.96 -10.28 73.16
CA LYS A 3 53.75 -11.17 73.04
C LYS A 3 52.65 -10.53 72.17
N TYR A 4 51.81 -11.41 71.61
CA TYR A 4 50.47 -11.25 70.99
C TYR A 4 50.44 -11.18 69.45
N GLN A 5 49.50 -11.82 68.75
CA GLN A 5 48.77 -13.09 68.91
C GLN A 5 48.07 -13.35 67.57
N ILE A 6 47.87 -14.62 67.21
CA ILE A 6 46.99 -15.07 66.13
C ILE A 6 45.53 -14.82 66.53
N THR A 7 44.70 -14.28 65.63
CA THR A 7 43.24 -14.47 65.69
C THR A 7 42.67 -14.51 64.27
N ILE A 8 42.27 -15.71 63.86
CA ILE A 8 41.38 -15.96 62.73
C ILE A 8 39.98 -15.55 63.20
N LEU A 9 39.29 -14.69 62.45
CA LEU A 9 37.86 -14.48 62.64
C LEU A 9 37.13 -14.63 61.30
N ASN A 10 36.40 -15.72 61.18
CA ASN A 10 35.31 -15.92 60.24
C ASN A 10 34.38 -14.69 60.25
N ARG A 11 34.13 -14.09 59.09
CA ARG A 11 32.88 -13.37 58.84
C ARG A 11 32.24 -13.93 57.58
N VAL A 12 31.15 -14.64 57.83
CA VAL A 12 30.13 -15.10 56.91
C VAL A 12 29.85 -14.02 55.86
N PHE A 13 30.03 -14.35 54.58
CA PHE A 13 29.44 -13.60 53.47
C PHE A 13 27.93 -13.77 53.59
N LEU A 14 27.27 -12.80 54.20
CA LEU A 14 25.83 -12.63 54.05
C LEU A 14 25.67 -11.88 52.72
N PHE A 15 25.46 -12.62 51.63
CA PHE A 15 24.97 -12.05 50.38
C PHE A 15 23.56 -11.53 50.68
N CYS A 16 23.48 -10.27 51.08
CA CYS A 16 22.21 -9.56 51.12
C CYS A 16 21.94 -9.17 49.67
N PHE A 17 21.16 -10.01 48.97
CA PHE A 17 20.50 -9.63 47.73
C PHE A 17 19.65 -8.40 48.08
N LEU A 18 20.18 -7.20 47.82
CA LEU A 18 19.35 -6.02 47.66
C LEU A 18 18.65 -6.22 46.32
N ILE A 19 17.42 -6.74 46.38
CA ILE A 19 16.46 -6.63 45.30
C ILE A 19 16.14 -5.13 45.24
N THR A 20 16.85 -4.39 44.39
CA THR A 20 16.40 -3.08 43.94
C THR A 20 15.18 -3.32 43.07
N ASN A 21 14.00 -3.05 43.61
CA ASN A 21 12.78 -2.93 42.82
C ASN A 21 13.02 -1.77 41.83
N PHE A 22 13.43 -2.11 40.61
CA PHE A 22 13.18 -1.25 39.47
C PHE A 22 11.66 -1.20 39.31
N ILE A 23 11.08 -0.02 39.51
CA ILE A 23 9.71 0.24 39.09
C ILE A 23 9.83 0.54 37.60
N PHE A 24 9.68 -0.48 36.76
CA PHE A 24 9.41 -0.25 35.33
C PHE A 24 7.99 0.32 35.25
N SER A 25 7.83 1.45 34.54
CA SER A 25 6.51 1.93 34.17
C SER A 25 5.96 0.98 33.12
N GLN A 26 4.80 0.40 33.37
CA GLN A 26 4.14 -0.51 32.44
C GLN A 26 3.46 0.31 31.33
N HIS A 27 3.69 -0.06 30.07
CA HIS A 27 3.04 0.55 28.90
C HIS A 27 1.56 0.16 28.84
N PHE A 28 1.27 -1.15 28.85
CA PHE A 28 -0.10 -1.64 28.83
C PHE A 28 -0.71 -1.73 30.23
N ASN A 29 -1.58 -0.77 30.56
CA ASN A 29 -2.30 -0.71 31.84
C ASN A 29 -3.76 -1.14 31.69
N VAL A 30 -4.11 -2.31 32.24
CA VAL A 30 -5.48 -2.84 32.21
C VAL A 30 -6.35 -2.11 33.25
N ASP A 31 -7.07 -1.07 32.82
CA ASP A 31 -7.86 -0.18 33.68
C ASP A 31 -9.34 -0.59 33.85
N ILE A 32 -9.67 -1.86 33.61
CA ILE A 32 -11.02 -2.40 33.81
C ILE A 32 -11.14 -3.24 35.10
N GLU A 33 -12.28 -3.12 35.77
CA GLU A 33 -12.55 -3.92 36.98
C GLU A 33 -12.68 -5.40 36.65
N ASN A 34 -12.13 -6.24 37.52
CA ASN A 34 -12.28 -7.69 37.38
C ASN A 34 -13.74 -8.10 37.54
N THR A 35 -14.32 -8.67 36.49
CA THR A 35 -15.72 -9.08 36.44
C THR A 35 -15.99 -10.44 37.09
N GLY A 36 -14.93 -11.20 37.38
CA GLY A 36 -14.96 -12.59 37.83
C GLY A 36 -15.02 -13.61 36.69
N GLU A 37 -15.17 -13.17 35.45
CA GLU A 37 -15.11 -14.01 34.25
C GLU A 37 -13.83 -13.68 33.46
N SER A 38 -13.10 -14.70 33.03
CA SER A 38 -11.79 -14.52 32.38
C SER A 38 -11.45 -15.62 31.41
N THR A 39 -10.68 -15.29 30.36
CA THR A 39 -10.06 -16.25 29.44
C THR A 39 -8.54 -16.21 29.61
N LEU A 40 -7.88 -17.38 29.62
CA LEU A 40 -6.42 -17.45 29.77
C LEU A 40 -5.70 -17.56 28.41
N PHE A 41 -4.68 -16.74 28.21
CA PHE A 41 -3.76 -16.85 27.08
C PHE A 41 -2.36 -17.19 27.59
N ILE A 42 -1.72 -18.19 26.99
CA ILE A 42 -0.41 -18.71 27.40
C ILE A 42 0.55 -18.51 26.24
N PHE A 43 1.45 -17.54 26.36
CA PHE A 43 2.53 -17.28 25.41
C PHE A 43 3.71 -18.18 25.73
N GLN A 44 4.05 -19.08 24.80
CA GLN A 44 5.04 -20.14 25.02
C GLN A 44 6.47 -19.62 24.86
N ASP A 45 7.40 -20.21 25.60
CA ASP A 45 8.84 -19.89 25.59
C ASP A 45 9.57 -20.18 24.26
N VAL A 46 8.85 -20.61 23.23
CA VAL A 46 9.35 -20.81 21.87
C VAL A 46 9.31 -19.55 21.01
N ILE A 47 8.62 -18.50 21.45
CA ILE A 47 8.52 -17.21 20.73
C ILE A 47 9.91 -16.53 20.70
N THR A 48 10.40 -16.24 19.49
CA THR A 48 11.75 -15.69 19.29
C THR A 48 11.79 -14.20 19.01
N ASP A 49 10.70 -13.64 18.49
CA ASP A 49 10.69 -12.27 17.95
C ASP A 49 10.46 -11.20 19.02
N LEU A 50 10.21 -11.64 20.26
CA LEU A 50 10.08 -10.78 21.44
C LEU A 50 11.38 -10.73 22.24
N ASN A 51 11.80 -9.53 22.61
CA ASN A 51 12.94 -9.28 23.46
C ASN A 51 12.53 -9.26 24.95
N ILE A 52 13.48 -9.61 25.82
CA ILE A 52 13.26 -9.50 27.27
C ILE A 52 13.00 -8.04 27.62
N GLY A 53 11.83 -7.77 28.19
CA GLY A 53 11.40 -6.42 28.55
C GLY A 53 10.18 -5.95 27.77
N ASP A 54 9.90 -6.54 26.61
CA ASP A 54 8.75 -6.18 25.77
C ASP A 54 7.45 -6.47 26.49
N GLU A 55 6.42 -5.65 26.25
CA GLU A 55 5.11 -5.85 26.86
C GLU A 55 4.09 -6.30 25.82
N ILE A 56 3.21 -7.21 26.20
CA ILE A 56 2.14 -7.72 25.35
C ILE A 56 0.82 -7.24 25.94
N GLY A 57 0.06 -6.50 25.14
CA GLY A 57 -1.33 -6.13 25.41
C GLY A 57 -2.27 -7.05 24.64
N VAL A 58 -3.30 -7.55 25.32
CA VAL A 58 -4.36 -8.42 24.78
C VAL A 58 -5.63 -7.60 24.68
N PHE A 59 -6.12 -7.42 23.45
CA PHE A 59 -7.25 -6.56 23.13
C PHE A 59 -8.42 -7.36 22.55
N ASP A 60 -9.63 -6.82 22.75
CA ASP A 60 -10.82 -7.20 22.00
C ASP A 60 -11.28 -5.99 21.19
N GLN A 61 -11.21 -6.05 19.85
CA GLN A 61 -11.63 -4.96 18.97
C GLN A 61 -13.13 -4.67 19.04
N ASN A 62 -13.93 -5.62 19.52
CA ASN A 62 -15.38 -5.50 19.65
C ASN A 62 -15.85 -5.88 21.07
N GLY A 63 -15.07 -5.48 22.08
CA GLY A 63 -15.40 -5.67 23.49
C GLY A 63 -16.38 -4.60 24.00
N ILE A 64 -16.90 -4.80 25.21
CA ILE A 64 -17.73 -3.78 25.87
C ILE A 64 -16.82 -2.77 26.57
N ILE A 65 -16.86 -1.51 26.16
CA ILE A 65 -15.89 -0.47 26.60
C ILE A 65 -16.36 0.32 27.84
N ASP A 66 -17.66 0.34 28.14
CA ASP A 66 -18.21 1.13 29.22
C ASP A 66 -19.43 0.50 29.90
N SER A 67 -19.96 1.21 30.90
CA SER A 67 -21.10 0.76 31.72
C SER A 67 -22.46 0.89 31.01
N GLU A 68 -22.47 1.55 29.86
CA GLU A 68 -23.63 1.78 29.00
C GLU A 68 -23.79 0.64 27.98
N GLY A 69 -22.77 -0.19 27.80
CA GLY A 69 -22.77 -1.32 26.88
C GLY A 69 -22.30 -0.96 25.47
N ASN A 70 -21.59 0.15 25.31
CA ASN A 70 -21.00 0.50 24.02
C ASN A 70 -19.90 -0.51 23.64
N ILE A 71 -19.70 -0.71 22.34
CA ILE A 71 -18.75 -1.67 21.77
C ILE A 71 -17.59 -0.92 21.12
N GLY A 72 -16.37 -1.43 21.31
CA GLY A 72 -15.15 -0.90 20.69
C GLY A 72 -13.91 -1.67 21.13
N GLU A 73 -12.73 -1.17 20.76
CA GLU A 73 -11.46 -1.74 21.19
C GLU A 73 -11.26 -1.56 22.70
N ILE A 74 -10.86 -2.63 23.38
CA ILE A 74 -10.55 -2.61 24.81
C ILE A 74 -9.38 -3.51 25.16
N LEU A 75 -8.43 -2.97 25.95
CA LEU A 75 -7.35 -3.73 26.57
C LEU A 75 -7.90 -4.56 27.74
N VAL A 76 -7.82 -5.89 27.63
CA VAL A 76 -8.45 -6.81 28.58
C VAL A 76 -7.44 -7.65 29.37
N GLY A 77 -6.18 -7.66 28.95
CA GLY A 77 -5.08 -8.32 29.64
C GLY A 77 -3.73 -7.76 29.19
N ALA A 78 -2.73 -7.80 30.05
CA ALA A 78 -1.37 -7.39 29.69
C ALA A 78 -0.32 -8.19 30.47
N GLY A 79 0.89 -8.29 29.92
CA GLY A 79 2.02 -8.94 30.59
C GLY A 79 3.36 -8.59 29.96
N GLN A 80 4.44 -8.64 30.75
CA GLN A 80 5.79 -8.39 30.28
C GLN A 80 6.50 -9.70 29.89
N TRP A 81 7.12 -9.71 28.73
CA TRP A 81 7.93 -10.80 28.23
C TRP A 81 9.27 -10.88 28.96
N SER A 82 9.55 -12.05 29.53
CA SER A 82 10.80 -12.31 30.29
C SER A 82 11.73 -13.30 29.60
N GLY A 83 11.39 -13.75 28.38
CA GLY A 83 12.05 -14.87 27.70
C GLY A 83 11.64 -16.25 28.24
N GLU A 84 10.68 -16.31 29.15
CA GLU A 84 10.03 -17.53 29.63
C GLU A 84 8.51 -17.44 29.36
N GLN A 85 7.81 -18.58 29.45
CA GLN A 85 6.37 -18.66 29.23
C GLN A 85 5.61 -17.59 30.05
N LEU A 86 4.75 -16.84 29.37
CA LEU A 86 3.96 -15.76 29.95
C LEU A 86 2.46 -16.11 29.94
N GLU A 87 1.79 -15.90 31.07
CA GLU A 87 0.36 -16.15 31.23
C GLU A 87 -0.38 -14.81 31.36
N ILE A 88 -1.28 -14.53 30.42
CA ILE A 88 -2.12 -13.33 30.42
C ILE A 88 -3.57 -13.74 30.63
N THR A 89 -4.19 -13.23 31.70
CA THR A 89 -5.60 -13.47 32.00
C THR A 89 -6.43 -12.30 31.48
N ALA A 90 -7.18 -12.52 30.40
CA ALA A 90 -8.07 -11.52 29.82
C ALA A 90 -9.40 -11.44 30.59
N ILE A 91 -9.82 -10.24 30.96
CA ILE A 91 -11.07 -9.97 31.66
C ILE A 91 -12.24 -9.97 30.66
N MET A 92 -13.27 -10.76 30.94
CA MET A 92 -14.48 -10.85 30.11
C MET A 92 -15.53 -9.84 30.54
N ALA A 93 -16.30 -9.32 29.59
CA ALA A 93 -17.46 -8.49 29.87
C ALA A 93 -18.58 -9.30 30.54
N VAL A 94 -19.33 -8.65 31.43
CA VAL A 94 -20.49 -9.25 32.10
C VAL A 94 -21.68 -8.28 32.06
N ASP A 95 -22.74 -8.67 31.37
CA ASP A 95 -24.00 -7.91 31.32
C ASP A 95 -25.05 -8.50 32.28
N LEU A 96 -25.34 -7.75 33.36
CA LEU A 96 -26.38 -8.08 34.34
C LEU A 96 -27.63 -7.19 34.20
N SER A 97 -27.74 -6.39 33.13
CA SER A 97 -28.81 -5.41 32.91
C SER A 97 -30.21 -6.02 32.94
N GLN A 98 -30.36 -7.24 32.41
CA GLN A 98 -31.61 -8.01 32.44
C GLN A 98 -32.12 -8.32 33.86
N PHE A 99 -31.23 -8.30 34.86
CA PHE A 99 -31.56 -8.49 36.27
C PHE A 99 -31.56 -7.17 37.07
N GLY A 100 -31.45 -6.02 36.39
CA GLY A 100 -31.30 -4.71 37.01
C GLY A 100 -29.91 -4.46 37.62
N GLY A 101 -28.92 -5.25 37.22
CA GLY A 101 -27.51 -5.09 37.61
C GLY A 101 -26.73 -4.22 36.61
N PRO A 102 -25.45 -3.95 36.89
CA PRO A 102 -24.57 -3.18 36.01
C PRO A 102 -24.13 -3.98 34.78
N ILE A 103 -23.62 -3.27 33.78
CA ILE A 103 -22.79 -3.82 32.70
C ILE A 103 -21.34 -3.57 33.10
N LEU A 104 -20.51 -4.61 33.07
CA LEU A 104 -19.08 -4.52 33.36
C LEU A 104 -18.28 -4.65 32.06
N PRO A 105 -17.40 -3.68 31.75
CA PRO A 105 -16.53 -3.71 30.56
C PRO A 105 -15.61 -4.93 30.50
N GLY A 106 -15.20 -5.31 29.30
CA GLY A 106 -14.27 -6.41 29.04
C GLY A 106 -14.46 -7.06 27.66
N ALA A 107 -13.81 -8.20 27.45
CA ALA A 107 -13.91 -8.93 26.20
C ALA A 107 -15.28 -9.62 26.04
N SER A 108 -15.82 -9.60 24.83
CA SER A 108 -17.07 -10.26 24.46
C SER A 108 -16.82 -11.71 24.06
N SER A 109 -17.68 -12.61 24.53
CA SER A 109 -17.46 -14.04 24.29
C SER A 109 -17.60 -14.42 22.82
N GLY A 110 -16.56 -15.07 22.28
CA GLY A 110 -16.51 -15.53 20.90
C GLY A 110 -15.76 -14.61 19.94
N ASN A 111 -15.43 -13.39 20.36
CA ASN A 111 -14.52 -12.53 19.62
C ASN A 111 -13.11 -13.12 19.59
N THR A 112 -12.36 -12.79 18.54
CA THR A 112 -10.95 -13.14 18.41
C THR A 112 -10.10 -12.09 19.13
N MET A 113 -9.04 -12.56 19.78
CA MET A 113 -8.04 -11.69 20.39
C MET A 113 -7.26 -10.93 19.32
N SER A 114 -6.99 -9.64 19.54
CA SER A 114 -5.88 -8.93 18.91
C SER A 114 -4.78 -8.71 19.95
N ILE A 115 -3.54 -8.62 19.50
CA ILE A 115 -2.40 -8.32 20.38
C ILE A 115 -1.64 -7.11 19.84
N LYS A 116 -1.17 -6.27 20.76
CA LYS A 116 -0.20 -5.22 20.50
C LYS A 116 1.02 -5.47 21.37
N VAL A 117 2.20 -5.16 20.84
CA VAL A 117 3.47 -5.35 21.53
C VAL A 117 4.17 -4.02 21.66
N TRP A 118 4.56 -3.69 22.88
CA TRP A 118 5.46 -2.59 23.16
C TRP A 118 6.89 -3.11 23.11
N ASN A 119 7.63 -2.71 22.07
CA ASN A 119 9.05 -3.02 21.96
C ASN A 119 9.82 -2.09 22.91
N SER A 120 10.34 -2.69 23.98
CA SER A 120 11.02 -1.96 25.05
C SER A 120 12.38 -1.40 24.62
N ALA A 121 13.01 -1.96 23.58
CA ALA A 121 14.28 -1.47 23.07
C ALA A 121 14.09 -0.25 22.15
N GLU A 122 13.04 -0.27 21.34
CA GLU A 122 12.74 0.77 20.35
C GLU A 122 11.82 1.88 20.90
N GLN A 123 11.12 1.60 22.00
CA GLN A 123 10.11 2.51 22.57
C GLN A 123 8.97 2.79 21.58
N LEU A 124 8.51 1.74 20.89
CA LEU A 124 7.44 1.79 19.90
C LEU A 124 6.41 0.67 20.17
N GLU A 125 5.13 0.98 19.89
CA GLU A 125 4.03 0.02 19.91
C GLU A 125 3.82 -0.52 18.49
N TYR A 126 3.71 -1.84 18.39
CA TYR A 126 3.47 -2.58 17.16
C TYR A 126 2.16 -3.36 17.29
N ASP A 127 1.34 -3.36 16.25
CA ASP A 127 0.37 -4.43 16.08
C ASP A 127 1.13 -5.76 15.89
N ALA A 128 0.53 -6.87 16.30
CA ALA A 128 1.18 -8.16 16.13
C ALA A 128 0.20 -9.25 15.70
N THR A 129 0.68 -10.12 14.82
CA THR A 129 -0.01 -11.36 14.47
C THR A 129 0.48 -12.49 15.37
N TYR A 130 -0.30 -13.58 15.45
CA TYR A 130 0.04 -14.71 16.30
C TYR A 130 -0.45 -16.03 15.73
N ASN A 131 0.21 -17.12 16.12
CA ASN A 131 -0.26 -18.48 15.87
C ASN A 131 -0.65 -19.17 17.18
N THR A 132 -1.60 -20.10 17.09
CA THR A 132 -2.00 -20.92 18.24
C THR A 132 -1.58 -22.37 18.06
N SER A 133 -0.82 -22.88 19.02
CA SER A 133 -0.48 -24.30 19.10
C SER A 133 -1.66 -25.13 19.65
N SER A 134 -2.55 -24.49 20.40
CA SER A 134 -3.73 -25.09 21.03
C SER A 134 -4.76 -24.01 21.38
N GLY A 135 -6.04 -24.31 21.18
CA GLY A 135 -7.12 -23.32 21.34
C GLY A 135 -7.32 -22.49 20.07
N THR A 136 -8.29 -21.59 20.13
CA THR A 136 -8.79 -20.85 18.96
C THR A 136 -8.35 -19.39 18.92
N GLY A 137 -7.68 -18.89 19.97
CA GLY A 137 -7.35 -17.47 20.09
C GLY A 137 -8.60 -16.59 20.33
N THR A 138 -9.74 -17.19 20.69
CA THR A 138 -11.00 -16.48 20.93
C THR A 138 -11.35 -16.44 22.42
N PHE A 139 -12.10 -15.41 22.83
CA PHE A 139 -12.56 -15.17 24.20
C PHE A 139 -13.73 -16.08 24.65
N ASN A 140 -13.63 -17.38 24.39
CA ASN A 140 -14.66 -18.36 24.77
C ASN A 140 -14.07 -19.73 25.16
N GLY A 141 -12.75 -19.84 25.19
CA GLY A 141 -12.02 -21.04 25.56
C GLY A 141 -11.63 -21.08 27.04
N LEU A 142 -11.22 -22.26 27.52
CA LEU A 142 -10.57 -22.38 28.83
C LEU A 142 -9.20 -21.69 28.82
N PHE A 143 -8.44 -21.93 27.74
CA PHE A 143 -7.19 -21.24 27.44
C PHE A 143 -6.88 -21.33 25.95
N SER A 144 -6.04 -20.41 25.44
CA SER A 144 -5.34 -20.56 24.16
C SER A 144 -3.83 -20.50 24.41
N ALA A 145 -3.07 -21.33 23.72
CA ALA A 145 -1.61 -21.38 23.80
C ALA A 145 -1.02 -20.81 22.51
N ILE A 146 -0.25 -19.73 22.64
CA ILE A 146 0.36 -18.95 21.58
C ILE A 146 1.80 -19.41 21.40
N ASP A 147 2.17 -19.87 20.21
CA ASP A 147 3.51 -20.37 19.89
C ASP A 147 4.29 -19.49 18.91
N ASN A 148 3.67 -18.47 18.33
CA ASN A 148 4.34 -17.44 17.57
C ASN A 148 3.70 -16.07 17.83
N VAL A 149 4.52 -15.02 17.82
CA VAL A 149 4.11 -13.61 17.81
C VAL A 149 5.02 -12.90 16.83
N GLU A 150 4.44 -12.25 15.83
CA GLU A 150 5.17 -11.56 14.77
C GLU A 150 4.70 -10.10 14.72
N LEU A 151 5.64 -9.16 14.84
CA LEU A 151 5.36 -7.73 14.86
C LEU A 151 5.04 -7.25 13.44
N VAL A 152 3.94 -6.53 13.29
CA VAL A 152 3.56 -5.87 12.03
C VAL A 152 4.33 -4.55 11.94
N PRO A 153 5.15 -4.31 10.91
CA PRO A 153 5.85 -3.05 10.72
C PRO A 153 4.89 -1.86 10.73
N ILE A 154 5.31 -0.73 11.33
CA ILE A 154 4.50 0.51 11.40
C ILE A 154 4.34 1.14 10.00
N ASP A 155 5.30 0.88 9.13
CA ASP A 155 5.33 1.28 7.73
C ASP A 155 5.90 0.10 6.94
N PRO A 156 5.06 -0.84 6.49
CA PRO A 156 5.53 -1.99 5.73
C PRO A 156 5.99 -1.53 4.35
N PRO A 157 7.07 -2.13 3.80
CA PRO A 157 7.49 -1.79 2.45
C PRO A 157 6.36 -2.10 1.47
N TYR A 158 6.15 -1.22 0.50
CA TYR A 158 5.17 -1.41 -0.56
C TYR A 158 5.48 -2.69 -1.35
N PHE A 159 6.75 -2.91 -1.71
CA PHE A 159 7.19 -4.16 -2.35
C PHE A 159 7.72 -5.17 -1.34
N ASP A 160 6.84 -6.01 -0.82
CA ASP A 160 7.18 -7.06 0.13
C ASP A 160 7.46 -8.43 -0.53
N VAL A 161 8.73 -8.86 -0.52
CA VAL A 161 9.18 -10.12 -1.13
C VAL A 161 8.84 -11.30 -0.20
N GLN A 162 7.73 -11.96 -0.49
CA GLN A 162 7.22 -13.13 0.26
C GLN A 162 7.90 -14.47 -0.08
N LEU A 163 9.07 -14.43 -0.74
CA LEU A 163 9.78 -15.63 -1.19
C LEU A 163 10.90 -16.06 -0.25
N ASP A 164 10.96 -17.37 0.03
CA ASP A 164 12.10 -17.96 0.73
C ASP A 164 13.37 -17.96 -0.15
N PRO A 165 14.55 -17.59 0.39
CA PRO A 165 15.80 -17.67 -0.36
C PRO A 165 16.12 -19.09 -0.83
N THR A 166 16.23 -19.28 -2.14
CA THR A 166 16.54 -20.60 -2.75
C THR A 166 18.05 -20.91 -2.76
N GLY A 167 18.88 -19.88 -2.54
CA GLY A 167 20.33 -19.94 -2.67
C GLY A 167 20.85 -19.65 -4.07
N GLU A 168 19.96 -19.51 -5.06
CA GLU A 168 20.28 -19.06 -6.42
C GLU A 168 19.76 -17.64 -6.61
N SER A 169 20.61 -16.75 -7.13
CA SER A 169 20.29 -15.32 -7.27
C SER A 169 20.95 -14.69 -8.49
N THR A 170 20.34 -13.65 -9.03
CA THR A 170 20.96 -12.72 -9.97
C THR A 170 21.05 -11.35 -9.31
N LEU A 171 22.19 -10.66 -9.44
CA LEU A 171 22.39 -9.34 -8.85
C LEU A 171 21.96 -8.24 -9.83
N PHE A 172 21.06 -7.36 -9.41
CA PHE A 172 20.74 -6.13 -10.13
C PHE A 172 21.35 -4.94 -9.38
N ILE A 173 22.04 -4.07 -10.13
CA ILE A 173 22.79 -2.93 -9.60
C ILE A 173 22.25 -1.66 -10.23
N PHE A 174 21.59 -0.83 -9.44
CA PHE A 174 21.10 0.48 -9.84
C PHE A 174 22.17 1.53 -9.55
N GLN A 175 22.63 2.25 -10.57
CA GLN A 175 23.74 3.20 -10.44
C GLN A 175 23.32 4.52 -9.79
N ASP A 176 24.25 5.19 -9.12
CA ASP A 176 24.05 6.47 -8.42
C ASP A 176 23.72 7.68 -9.32
N GLY A 177 23.65 7.47 -10.64
CA GLY A 177 23.32 8.49 -11.64
C GLY A 177 21.88 8.44 -12.15
N ILE A 178 21.04 7.54 -11.64
CA ILE A 178 19.63 7.44 -12.02
C ILE A 178 18.90 8.71 -11.57
N THR A 179 18.14 9.30 -12.49
CA THR A 179 17.30 10.48 -12.26
C THR A 179 15.84 10.09 -12.30
N GLY A 180 14.98 10.77 -11.53
CA GLY A 180 13.55 10.49 -11.47
C GLY A 180 13.14 9.62 -10.29
N LEU A 181 14.09 9.14 -9.47
CA LEU A 181 13.81 8.55 -8.17
C LEU A 181 14.15 9.54 -7.06
N ASP A 182 13.23 9.73 -6.12
CA ASP A 182 13.43 10.45 -4.88
C ASP A 182 13.80 9.50 -3.73
N ILE A 183 14.42 10.04 -2.69
CA ILE A 183 14.81 9.24 -1.52
C ILE A 183 13.53 8.80 -0.80
N GLY A 184 13.34 7.49 -0.64
CA GLY A 184 12.12 6.88 -0.11
C GLY A 184 11.43 5.97 -1.12
N ASP A 185 11.60 6.22 -2.43
CA ASP A 185 10.97 5.39 -3.47
C ASP A 185 11.40 3.93 -3.37
N GLU A 186 10.47 3.00 -3.59
CA GLU A 186 10.79 1.56 -3.59
C GLU A 186 10.88 1.00 -5.00
N LEU A 187 11.85 0.13 -5.24
CA LEU A 187 12.00 -0.58 -6.51
C LEU A 187 11.59 -2.03 -6.32
N GLY A 188 10.63 -2.50 -7.12
CA GLY A 188 10.18 -3.89 -7.17
C GLY A 188 10.64 -4.58 -8.46
N LEU A 189 11.36 -5.70 -8.34
CA LEU A 189 11.82 -6.50 -9.48
C LEU A 189 10.93 -7.73 -9.64
N PHE A 190 10.28 -7.81 -10.79
CA PHE A 190 9.31 -8.84 -11.12
C PHE A 190 9.79 -9.74 -12.25
N ASP A 191 9.34 -10.99 -12.22
CA ASP A 191 9.35 -11.88 -13.38
C ASP A 191 7.92 -12.23 -13.76
N SER A 192 7.43 -11.68 -14.88
CA SER A 192 6.05 -11.92 -15.37
C SER A 192 5.77 -13.39 -15.72
N ASN A 193 6.80 -14.22 -15.86
CA ASN A 193 6.68 -15.65 -16.15
C ASN A 193 7.54 -16.51 -15.19
N GLY A 194 7.69 -16.06 -13.94
CA GLY A 194 8.40 -16.81 -12.90
C GLY A 194 7.55 -17.97 -12.33
N ILE A 195 8.13 -18.73 -11.41
CA ILE A 195 7.44 -19.82 -10.71
C ILE A 195 6.80 -19.25 -9.44
N VAL A 196 5.47 -19.34 -9.32
CA VAL A 196 4.71 -18.69 -8.24
C VAL A 196 4.43 -19.59 -7.03
N ASN A 197 4.55 -20.91 -7.19
CA ASN A 197 4.22 -21.87 -6.12
C ASN A 197 5.04 -23.17 -6.18
N ASP A 198 4.88 -24.01 -5.16
CA ASP A 198 5.57 -25.30 -5.01
C ASP A 198 5.02 -26.40 -5.95
N GLN A 199 3.97 -26.11 -6.73
CA GLN A 199 3.49 -26.97 -7.81
C GLN A 199 4.19 -26.70 -9.15
N GLY A 200 4.93 -25.59 -9.26
CA GLY A 200 5.62 -25.20 -10.48
C GLY A 200 4.74 -24.42 -11.47
N ASP A 201 3.63 -23.82 -11.00
CA ASP A 201 2.82 -22.94 -11.84
C ASP A 201 3.59 -21.66 -12.17
N SER A 202 3.37 -21.13 -13.37
CA SER A 202 4.00 -19.90 -13.85
C SER A 202 3.07 -18.70 -13.73
N GLY A 203 3.63 -17.54 -13.42
CA GLY A 203 2.94 -16.26 -13.38
C GLY A 203 3.88 -15.13 -12.98
N GLU A 204 3.33 -13.94 -12.76
CA GLU A 204 4.10 -12.83 -12.23
C GLU A 204 4.51 -13.09 -10.76
N VAL A 205 5.77 -12.78 -10.45
CA VAL A 205 6.31 -12.94 -9.10
C VAL A 205 7.30 -11.82 -8.79
N LEU A 206 7.13 -11.18 -7.63
CA LEU A 206 8.09 -10.25 -7.04
C LEU A 206 9.28 -11.05 -6.49
N VAL A 207 10.47 -10.82 -7.04
CA VAL A 207 11.67 -11.63 -6.76
C VAL A 207 12.78 -10.87 -6.06
N GLY A 208 12.63 -9.56 -5.91
CA GLY A 208 13.51 -8.71 -5.12
C GLY A 208 12.94 -7.30 -5.03
N SER A 209 13.23 -6.61 -3.94
CA SER A 209 12.87 -5.21 -3.75
C SER A 209 13.93 -4.47 -2.93
N ALA A 210 13.92 -3.13 -3.01
CA ALA A 210 14.66 -2.27 -2.11
C ALA A 210 14.24 -0.80 -2.20
N GLU A 211 14.40 -0.06 -1.11
CA GLU A 211 14.21 1.40 -1.02
C GLU A 211 15.41 2.16 -1.61
N TRP A 212 15.12 3.24 -2.34
CA TRP A 212 16.09 4.14 -2.94
C TRP A 212 16.58 5.16 -1.92
N ASN A 213 17.90 5.19 -1.69
CA ASN A 213 18.55 6.10 -0.74
C ASN A 213 19.32 7.24 -1.41
N GLY A 214 19.11 7.47 -2.71
CA GLY A 214 19.83 8.49 -3.48
C GLY A 214 21.26 8.10 -3.87
N GLY A 215 21.63 6.82 -3.72
CA GLY A 215 22.94 6.27 -4.08
C GLY A 215 22.83 4.95 -4.85
N GLN A 216 23.98 4.34 -5.14
CA GLN A 216 24.02 3.04 -5.80
C GLN A 216 23.31 1.98 -4.94
N LEU A 217 22.37 1.26 -5.54
CA LEU A 217 21.54 0.26 -4.88
C LEU A 217 21.77 -1.13 -5.49
N GLU A 218 21.79 -2.17 -4.64
CA GLU A 218 22.07 -3.55 -5.02
C GLU A 218 20.91 -4.45 -4.57
N ILE A 219 20.27 -5.12 -5.53
CA ILE A 219 19.13 -6.02 -5.27
C ILE A 219 19.50 -7.42 -5.75
N ALA A 220 19.57 -8.37 -4.81
CA ALA A 220 19.78 -9.78 -5.12
C ALA A 220 18.43 -10.48 -5.26
N THR A 221 18.11 -10.94 -6.48
CA THR A 221 16.82 -11.56 -6.74
C THR A 221 16.81 -13.03 -6.39
N ILE A 222 15.64 -13.60 -6.12
CA ILE A 222 15.46 -15.01 -5.81
C ILE A 222 15.10 -15.77 -7.08
N LEU A 223 15.94 -16.73 -7.49
CA LEU A 223 15.68 -17.59 -8.66
C LEU A 223 14.92 -18.84 -8.25
N ALA A 224 14.03 -19.30 -9.12
CA ALA A 224 13.33 -20.56 -8.96
C ALA A 224 14.30 -21.74 -9.04
N VAL A 225 14.09 -22.76 -8.19
CA VAL A 225 14.89 -23.99 -8.19
C VAL A 225 13.96 -25.20 -8.22
N ASP A 226 14.00 -25.97 -9.31
CA ASP A 226 13.28 -27.23 -9.45
C ASP A 226 14.17 -28.43 -9.11
N LEU A 227 13.91 -29.05 -7.94
CA LEU A 227 14.58 -30.29 -7.50
C LEU A 227 13.69 -31.53 -7.67
N SER A 228 12.53 -31.41 -8.34
CA SER A 228 11.53 -32.48 -8.48
C SER A 228 12.10 -33.75 -9.12
N GLN A 229 13.04 -33.60 -10.06
CA GLN A 229 13.73 -34.73 -10.70
C GLN A 229 14.55 -35.59 -9.73
N PHE A 230 14.94 -35.02 -8.59
CA PHE A 230 15.66 -35.70 -7.51
C PHE A 230 14.74 -36.07 -6.34
N GLY A 231 13.43 -35.86 -6.47
CA GLY A 231 12.44 -36.02 -5.40
C GLY A 231 12.48 -34.92 -4.35
N GLY A 232 13.07 -33.77 -4.68
CA GLY A 232 13.06 -32.55 -3.85
C GLY A 232 11.88 -31.63 -4.18
N PRO A 233 11.77 -30.49 -3.46
CA PRO A 233 10.73 -29.50 -3.68
C PRO A 233 10.97 -28.68 -4.96
N ILE A 234 9.95 -27.95 -5.39
CA ILE A 234 10.07 -26.81 -6.29
C ILE A 234 10.06 -25.57 -5.41
N LEU A 235 11.07 -24.71 -5.56
CA LEU A 235 11.15 -23.45 -4.86
C LEU A 235 10.75 -22.32 -5.82
N PRO A 236 9.72 -21.51 -5.49
CA PRO A 236 9.29 -20.37 -6.29
C PRO A 236 10.38 -19.31 -6.48
N GLY A 237 10.23 -18.46 -7.50
CA GLY A 237 11.16 -17.39 -7.84
C GLY A 237 11.24 -17.11 -9.36
N ALA A 238 12.21 -16.30 -9.77
CA ALA A 238 12.40 -15.96 -11.17
C ALA A 238 12.86 -17.17 -12.00
N GLY A 239 12.28 -17.32 -13.19
CA GLY A 239 12.69 -18.27 -14.20
C GLY A 239 14.03 -17.86 -14.83
N SER A 240 14.98 -18.78 -14.84
CA SER A 240 16.30 -18.51 -15.44
C SER A 240 16.18 -18.16 -16.94
N GLY A 241 16.68 -16.98 -17.31
CA GLY A 241 16.67 -16.45 -18.68
C GLY A 241 15.45 -15.58 -19.02
N ASN A 242 14.48 -15.46 -18.12
CA ASN A 242 13.40 -14.49 -18.25
C ASN A 242 13.94 -13.06 -18.11
N THR A 243 13.30 -12.11 -18.76
CA THR A 243 13.62 -10.67 -18.66
C THR A 243 13.04 -10.11 -17.37
N MET A 244 13.78 -9.23 -16.70
CA MET A 244 13.29 -8.53 -15.51
C MET A 244 12.26 -7.46 -15.91
N SER A 245 11.16 -7.39 -15.19
CA SER A 245 10.23 -6.25 -15.17
C SER A 245 10.49 -5.42 -13.92
N LEU A 246 10.38 -4.09 -14.03
CA LEU A 246 10.66 -3.15 -12.95
C LEU A 246 9.42 -2.30 -12.70
N LYS A 247 9.03 -2.23 -11.43
CA LYS A 247 8.03 -1.28 -10.93
C LYS A 247 8.66 -0.39 -9.88
N VAL A 248 8.17 0.84 -9.77
CA VAL A 248 8.62 1.82 -8.79
C VAL A 248 7.42 2.29 -7.98
N TRP A 249 7.53 2.29 -6.67
CA TRP A 249 6.61 2.96 -5.77
C TRP A 249 7.20 4.34 -5.48
N ASP A 250 6.51 5.39 -5.89
CA ASP A 250 6.87 6.76 -5.54
C ASP A 250 6.26 7.06 -4.16
N ASP A 251 7.12 7.19 -3.15
CA ASP A 251 6.70 7.45 -1.76
C ASP A 251 6.08 8.84 -1.60
N SER A 252 6.47 9.79 -2.45
CA SER A 252 5.97 11.16 -2.37
C SER A 252 4.60 11.35 -3.02
N GLU A 253 4.30 10.52 -4.03
CA GLU A 253 3.04 10.52 -4.77
C GLU A 253 2.08 9.40 -4.32
N GLU A 254 2.53 8.48 -3.49
CA GLU A 254 1.80 7.28 -3.05
C GLU A 254 1.23 6.48 -4.25
N MET A 255 2.03 6.34 -5.31
CA MET A 255 1.62 5.64 -6.53
C MET A 255 2.67 4.64 -7.05
N GLU A 256 2.19 3.50 -7.55
CA GLU A 256 3.00 2.52 -8.29
C GLU A 256 3.08 2.91 -9.77
N TYR A 257 4.29 2.86 -10.32
CA TYR A 257 4.59 3.11 -11.71
C TYR A 257 5.23 1.88 -12.36
N ASP A 258 4.71 1.49 -13.52
CA ASP A 258 5.42 0.65 -14.47
C ASP A 258 6.51 1.50 -15.17
N VAL A 259 7.75 1.03 -15.10
CA VAL A 259 8.90 1.78 -15.64
C VAL A 259 9.70 0.93 -16.61
N THR A 260 10.36 1.60 -17.54
CA THR A 260 11.40 0.98 -18.37
C THR A 260 12.78 1.33 -17.83
N TYR A 261 13.79 0.52 -18.15
CA TYR A 261 15.15 0.71 -17.65
C TYR A 261 16.18 0.47 -18.74
N ASN A 262 17.32 1.15 -18.63
CA ASN A 262 18.47 0.94 -19.51
C ASN A 262 19.54 0.09 -18.84
N VAL A 263 19.99 -0.96 -19.54
CA VAL A 263 21.06 -1.84 -19.07
C VAL A 263 22.41 -1.37 -19.61
N SER A 264 23.25 -0.84 -18.72
CA SER A 264 24.62 -0.42 -19.02
C SER A 264 25.60 -1.60 -19.14
N SER A 265 25.33 -2.71 -18.43
CA SER A 265 26.14 -3.92 -18.42
C SER A 265 25.33 -5.11 -17.92
N GLY A 266 25.60 -6.32 -18.41
CA GLY A 266 24.84 -7.53 -18.08
C GLY A 266 23.83 -7.87 -19.16
N SER A 267 22.88 -8.75 -18.84
CA SER A 267 21.90 -9.26 -19.81
C SER A 267 20.50 -8.68 -19.65
N GLY A 268 20.16 -8.09 -18.49
CA GLY A 268 18.77 -7.70 -18.19
C GLY A 268 17.87 -8.91 -17.86
N THR A 269 18.44 -10.11 -17.76
CA THR A 269 17.73 -11.37 -17.55
C THR A 269 18.19 -12.07 -16.28
N PHE A 270 17.35 -12.97 -15.75
CA PHE A 270 17.57 -13.74 -14.52
C PHE A 270 18.51 -14.96 -14.67
N ASP A 271 19.57 -14.84 -15.47
CA ASP A 271 20.57 -15.90 -15.70
C ASP A 271 22.03 -15.40 -15.72
N GLY A 272 22.22 -14.12 -15.41
CA GLY A 272 23.52 -13.46 -15.35
C GLY A 272 24.18 -13.50 -13.98
N LEU A 273 25.46 -13.11 -13.92
CA LEU A 273 26.12 -12.81 -12.65
C LEU A 273 25.58 -11.51 -12.05
N PHE A 274 25.44 -10.50 -12.91
CA PHE A 274 24.83 -9.22 -12.56
C PHE A 274 24.28 -8.50 -13.79
N THR A 275 23.35 -7.58 -13.54
CA THR A 275 22.85 -6.56 -14.47
C THR A 275 23.04 -5.19 -13.82
N ALA A 276 23.59 -4.23 -14.54
CA ALA A 276 23.78 -2.86 -14.08
C ALA A 276 22.87 -1.91 -14.85
N ILE A 277 22.01 -1.20 -14.14
CA ILE A 277 21.01 -0.26 -14.64
C ILE A 277 21.52 1.16 -14.42
N ASP A 278 21.59 1.95 -15.49
CA ASP A 278 22.11 3.33 -15.44
C ASP A 278 21.05 4.42 -15.70
N ALA A 279 19.84 4.02 -16.09
CA ALA A 279 18.69 4.90 -16.19
C ALA A 279 17.39 4.12 -15.94
N ILE A 280 16.46 4.77 -15.26
CA ILE A 280 15.06 4.38 -15.20
C ILE A 280 14.29 5.47 -15.94
N THR A 281 13.37 5.05 -16.79
CA THR A 281 12.47 5.92 -17.52
C THR A 281 11.08 5.52 -17.09
N PHE A 282 10.48 6.35 -16.24
CA PHE A 282 9.03 6.31 -16.03
C PHE A 282 8.39 6.41 -17.41
N ALA A 283 7.34 5.63 -17.67
CA ALA A 283 6.49 5.93 -18.80
C ALA A 283 6.20 7.44 -18.73
N PRO A 284 6.47 8.22 -19.80
CA PRO A 284 6.19 9.65 -19.77
C PRO A 284 4.75 9.82 -19.27
N ALA A 285 4.57 10.57 -18.18
CA ALA A 285 3.26 10.90 -17.63
C ALA A 285 2.54 11.83 -18.63
N TYR A 286 2.14 11.25 -19.74
CA TYR A 286 1.18 11.85 -20.62
C TYR A 286 -0.14 11.72 -19.89
N THR A 287 -0.67 12.87 -19.53
CA THR A 287 -2.01 12.97 -18.98
C THR A 287 -3.07 12.74 -20.05
N VAL A 288 -2.67 12.46 -21.30
CA VAL A 288 -3.54 12.19 -22.44
C VAL A 288 -3.58 10.69 -22.68
N VAL A 289 -4.77 10.11 -22.55
CA VAL A 289 -5.04 8.68 -22.77
C VAL A 289 -6.10 8.48 -23.83
N ILE A 290 -6.11 7.31 -24.46
CA ILE A 290 -7.24 6.79 -25.23
C ILE A 290 -8.35 6.49 -24.21
N ASN A 291 -9.45 7.23 -24.32
CA ASN A 291 -10.52 7.24 -23.31
C ASN A 291 -11.75 6.43 -23.74
N GLU A 292 -12.08 6.49 -25.01
CA GLU A 292 -13.24 5.82 -25.59
C GLU A 292 -12.95 5.49 -27.05
N PHE A 293 -13.40 4.35 -27.55
CA PHE A 293 -13.39 4.07 -28.99
C PHE A 293 -14.65 3.33 -29.43
N PHE A 294 -15.07 3.59 -30.66
CA PHE A 294 -16.25 2.98 -31.26
C PHE A 294 -15.90 2.37 -32.60
N PHE A 295 -16.24 1.09 -32.75
CA PHE A 295 -16.20 0.38 -34.02
C PHE A 295 -17.62 0.27 -34.57
N ARG A 296 -17.78 0.78 -35.78
CA ARG A 296 -19.02 1.00 -36.48
C ARG A 296 -19.82 -0.30 -36.62
N ALA A 297 -21.02 -0.28 -36.07
CA ALA A 297 -21.96 -1.41 -36.13
C ALA A 297 -22.86 -1.39 -37.38
N ASN A 298 -23.27 -0.19 -37.82
CA ASN A 298 -24.17 0.10 -38.95
C ASN A 298 -23.64 1.30 -39.79
N GLU A 299 -24.36 1.84 -40.77
CA GLU A 299 -23.84 2.94 -41.62
C GLU A 299 -24.03 4.35 -41.01
N GLU A 300 -24.46 4.48 -39.75
CA GLU A 300 -24.99 5.75 -39.23
C GLU A 300 -24.07 6.48 -38.24
N VAL A 301 -23.28 5.76 -37.44
CA VAL A 301 -22.28 6.36 -36.54
C VAL A 301 -20.87 6.04 -37.05
N PRO A 302 -19.95 7.04 -37.13
CA PRO A 302 -18.61 6.78 -37.60
C PRO A 302 -17.73 6.03 -36.61
N ASP A 303 -16.69 5.37 -37.13
CA ASP A 303 -15.60 4.91 -36.28
C ASP A 303 -14.95 6.14 -35.64
N TYR A 304 -14.69 6.08 -34.34
CA TYR A 304 -14.01 7.16 -33.65
C TYR A 304 -13.10 6.65 -32.54
N VAL A 305 -12.12 7.48 -32.22
CA VAL A 305 -11.26 7.37 -31.04
C VAL A 305 -11.34 8.68 -30.30
N GLU A 306 -11.54 8.63 -28.99
CA GLU A 306 -11.53 9.78 -28.12
C GLU A 306 -10.28 9.77 -27.24
N LEU A 307 -9.65 10.93 -27.12
CA LEU A 307 -8.57 11.17 -26.17
C LEU A 307 -9.08 12.00 -24.99
N PHE A 308 -8.58 11.73 -23.79
CA PHE A 308 -8.87 12.54 -22.59
C PHE A 308 -7.60 13.03 -21.95
N ASN A 309 -7.52 14.34 -21.69
CA ASN A 309 -6.48 14.91 -20.85
C ASN A 309 -6.93 14.91 -19.38
N TYR A 310 -6.60 13.88 -18.61
CA TYR A 310 -6.90 13.81 -17.17
C TYR A 310 -6.02 14.72 -16.29
N GLY A 311 -5.07 15.42 -16.92
CA GLY A 311 -4.11 16.29 -16.27
C GLY A 311 -4.68 17.64 -15.85
N SER A 312 -3.88 18.38 -15.09
CA SER A 312 -4.22 19.73 -14.61
C SER A 312 -3.69 20.85 -15.50
N GLU A 313 -2.96 20.53 -16.58
CA GLU A 313 -2.35 21.48 -17.49
C GLU A 313 -2.73 21.17 -18.96
N ASP A 314 -2.70 22.20 -19.80
CA ASP A 314 -2.96 22.07 -21.24
C ASP A 314 -1.81 21.33 -21.93
N VAL A 315 -2.13 20.44 -22.88
CA VAL A 315 -1.16 19.64 -23.63
C VAL A 315 -1.16 20.05 -25.10
N ASP A 316 0.02 20.42 -25.63
CA ASP A 316 0.22 20.71 -27.06
C ASP A 316 0.48 19.39 -27.81
N LEU A 317 -0.45 19.01 -28.67
CA LEU A 317 -0.39 17.77 -29.46
C LEU A 317 0.34 17.96 -30.80
N THR A 318 0.97 19.11 -31.03
CA THR A 318 1.68 19.38 -32.30
C THR A 318 2.75 18.32 -32.56
N GLY A 319 2.68 17.68 -33.73
CA GLY A 319 3.59 16.62 -34.15
C GLY A 319 3.32 15.24 -33.58
N TRP A 320 2.31 15.08 -32.70
CA TRP A 320 1.86 13.76 -32.27
C TRP A 320 1.26 13.00 -33.46
N ASP A 321 1.21 11.68 -33.34
CA ASP A 321 0.65 10.78 -34.35
C ASP A 321 -0.28 9.76 -33.70
N LEU A 322 -1.36 9.41 -34.39
CA LEU A 322 -2.22 8.28 -34.04
C LEU A 322 -1.97 7.19 -35.08
N LEU A 323 -1.77 5.94 -34.66
CA LEU A 323 -1.65 4.79 -35.55
C LEU A 323 -2.80 3.81 -35.28
N VAL A 324 -3.49 3.45 -36.35
CA VAL A 324 -4.52 2.38 -36.42
C VAL A 324 -4.14 1.43 -37.58
N ASP A 325 -4.75 0.23 -37.72
CA ASP A 325 -4.36 -0.82 -38.70
C ASP A 325 -4.55 -0.46 -40.20
N GLU A 326 -4.44 0.82 -40.58
CA GLU A 326 -4.57 1.26 -41.97
C GLU A 326 -3.27 1.81 -42.58
N GLU A 327 -2.96 1.35 -43.80
CA GLU A 327 -1.93 1.95 -44.66
C GLU A 327 -2.50 3.21 -45.35
N GLY A 328 -2.61 4.33 -44.61
CA GLY A 328 -3.17 5.61 -45.08
C GLY A 328 -2.49 6.87 -44.52
N GLU A 329 -2.79 8.05 -45.08
CA GLU A 329 -2.48 9.33 -44.41
C GLU A 329 -3.63 9.62 -43.43
N LEU A 330 -3.37 9.44 -42.13
CA LEU A 330 -4.31 9.83 -41.08
C LEU A 330 -4.37 11.36 -40.93
N GLY A 331 -5.28 11.83 -40.06
CA GLY A 331 -5.38 13.23 -39.66
C GLY A 331 -4.11 13.78 -39.02
N SER A 332 -4.13 15.04 -38.60
CA SER A 332 -2.98 15.67 -37.94
C SER A 332 -3.41 16.48 -36.73
N PHE A 333 -2.63 16.37 -35.66
CA PHE A 333 -2.76 17.16 -34.44
C PHE A 333 -2.06 18.53 -34.51
N ASP A 334 -1.48 18.90 -35.66
CA ASP A 334 -0.63 20.10 -35.79
C ASP A 334 -1.34 21.39 -35.32
N GLY A 335 -0.80 21.98 -34.24
CA GLY A 335 -1.30 23.22 -33.66
C GLY A 335 -2.54 23.05 -32.76
N TYR A 336 -2.92 21.82 -32.43
CA TYR A 336 -4.00 21.53 -31.49
C TYR A 336 -3.47 21.52 -30.06
N ILE A 337 -4.20 22.20 -29.16
CA ILE A 337 -3.92 22.23 -27.72
C ILE A 337 -5.14 21.63 -27.03
N LEU A 338 -4.94 20.51 -26.35
CA LEU A 338 -5.97 19.85 -25.56
C LEU A 338 -5.95 20.43 -24.15
N GLY A 339 -7.04 21.07 -23.73
CA GLY A 339 -7.13 21.69 -22.41
C GLY A 339 -7.06 20.67 -21.27
N ALA A 340 -6.66 21.11 -20.09
CA ALA A 340 -6.75 20.31 -18.86
C ALA A 340 -8.20 19.84 -18.60
N GLY A 341 -8.41 18.53 -18.44
CA GLY A 341 -9.74 17.95 -18.22
C GLY A 341 -10.65 17.95 -19.45
N GLU A 342 -10.13 18.19 -20.65
CA GLU A 342 -10.91 18.17 -21.90
C GLU A 342 -10.79 16.83 -22.66
N TYR A 343 -11.81 16.55 -23.46
CA TYR A 343 -11.92 15.41 -24.37
C TYR A 343 -11.69 15.87 -25.81
N LEU A 344 -11.04 15.04 -26.61
CA LEU A 344 -10.78 15.27 -28.03
C LEU A 344 -11.31 14.10 -28.86
N LEU A 345 -12.33 14.38 -29.68
CA LEU A 345 -12.94 13.40 -30.56
C LEU A 345 -12.21 13.34 -31.92
N LEU A 346 -11.75 12.16 -32.30
CA LEU A 346 -11.12 11.89 -33.60
C LEU A 346 -12.05 10.97 -34.40
N ALA A 347 -12.51 11.43 -35.55
CA ALA A 347 -13.42 10.67 -36.41
C ALA A 347 -13.28 11.06 -37.88
N SER A 348 -13.83 10.25 -38.79
CA SER A 348 -13.81 10.50 -40.23
C SER A 348 -14.79 11.61 -40.65
N ASP A 349 -14.98 11.81 -41.95
CA ASP A 349 -15.90 12.82 -42.52
C ASP A 349 -17.34 12.32 -42.59
N ASP A 350 -17.59 11.06 -42.18
CA ASP A 350 -18.93 10.55 -41.99
C ASP A 350 -19.58 11.27 -40.78
N PRO A 351 -20.82 11.75 -40.92
CA PRO A 351 -21.43 12.61 -39.91
C PRO A 351 -21.93 11.84 -38.70
N PHE A 352 -21.96 12.53 -37.57
CA PHE A 352 -22.76 12.18 -36.41
C PHE A 352 -24.14 12.84 -36.48
N PHE A 353 -25.09 12.34 -35.69
CA PHE A 353 -26.42 12.97 -35.55
C PHE A 353 -26.81 13.15 -34.09
N ASN A 354 -27.59 14.19 -33.81
CA ASN A 354 -28.18 14.42 -32.49
C ASN A 354 -29.64 13.94 -32.43
N ALA A 355 -30.27 14.09 -31.26
CA ALA A 355 -31.67 13.70 -31.02
C ALA A 355 -32.72 14.42 -31.90
N ASP A 356 -32.35 15.53 -32.55
CA ASP A 356 -33.22 16.24 -33.50
C ASP A 356 -32.99 15.77 -34.96
N GLY A 357 -32.00 14.89 -35.20
CA GLY A 357 -31.57 14.44 -36.52
C GLY A 357 -30.68 15.45 -37.25
N ASP A 358 -30.12 16.44 -36.54
CA ASP A 358 -29.19 17.39 -37.13
C ASP A 358 -27.80 16.73 -37.30
N GLU A 359 -27.18 17.00 -38.45
CA GLU A 359 -25.88 16.45 -38.89
C GLU A 359 -24.71 17.26 -38.30
N PHE A 360 -23.68 16.57 -37.80
CA PHE A 360 -22.45 17.16 -37.27
C PHE A 360 -21.21 16.41 -37.78
N VAL A 361 -20.21 17.13 -38.27
CA VAL A 361 -18.96 16.53 -38.75
C VAL A 361 -17.80 16.88 -37.82
N ALA A 362 -16.97 15.90 -37.49
CA ALA A 362 -15.75 16.10 -36.70
C ALA A 362 -14.76 17.02 -37.43
N GLY A 363 -14.13 17.94 -36.69
CA GLY A 363 -13.26 18.98 -37.23
C GLY A 363 -13.99 20.16 -37.88
N GLU A 364 -15.33 20.12 -38.03
CA GLU A 364 -16.13 21.22 -38.58
C GLU A 364 -17.18 21.76 -37.60
N ASP A 365 -18.10 20.90 -37.16
CA ASP A 365 -19.28 21.31 -36.38
C ASP A 365 -19.17 20.95 -34.88
N ILE A 366 -18.35 19.96 -34.53
CA ILE A 366 -18.19 19.46 -33.16
C ILE A 366 -17.00 20.18 -32.50
N ASP A 367 -17.24 20.82 -31.36
CA ASP A 367 -16.18 21.43 -30.55
C ASP A 367 -15.21 20.33 -30.06
N ASN A 368 -13.91 20.67 -29.98
CA ASN A 368 -12.85 19.73 -29.60
C ASN A 368 -12.87 18.41 -30.38
N SER A 369 -12.92 18.52 -31.71
CA SER A 369 -12.82 17.38 -32.61
C SER A 369 -11.87 17.63 -33.76
N LEU A 370 -11.32 16.56 -34.33
CA LEU A 370 -10.45 16.59 -35.51
C LEU A 370 -10.85 15.50 -36.51
N PHE A 371 -10.69 15.81 -37.79
CA PHE A 371 -10.83 14.82 -38.86
C PHE A 371 -9.63 13.87 -38.85
N PHE A 372 -9.92 12.59 -38.64
CA PHE A 372 -9.01 11.47 -38.81
C PHE A 372 -9.74 10.37 -39.58
N ASP A 373 -9.15 9.87 -40.66
CA ASP A 373 -9.71 8.78 -41.46
C ASP A 373 -9.56 7.44 -40.71
N ILE A 374 -10.32 7.28 -39.63
CA ILE A 374 -10.26 6.12 -38.74
C ILE A 374 -11.16 5.03 -39.31
N SER A 375 -10.61 3.82 -39.40
CA SER A 375 -11.39 2.60 -39.63
C SER A 375 -10.98 1.54 -38.61
N LEU A 376 -11.93 1.13 -37.76
CA LEU A 376 -11.71 0.15 -36.70
C LEU A 376 -12.38 -1.19 -37.02
N GLY A 377 -11.60 -2.25 -36.97
CA GLY A 377 -11.99 -3.63 -37.12
C GLY A 377 -12.83 -4.09 -35.94
N THR A 378 -13.87 -4.85 -36.20
CA THR A 378 -14.81 -5.21 -35.13
C THR A 378 -14.27 -6.24 -34.14
N SER A 379 -13.23 -6.99 -34.49
CA SER A 379 -12.73 -8.12 -33.68
C SER A 379 -11.36 -7.88 -33.06
N ASN A 380 -10.47 -7.17 -33.74
CA ASN A 380 -9.16 -6.80 -33.24
C ASN A 380 -8.64 -5.65 -34.08
N ASP A 381 -7.93 -4.73 -33.44
CA ASP A 381 -6.98 -3.78 -34.03
C ASP A 381 -6.15 -3.14 -32.89
N PRO A 382 -4.95 -2.61 -33.20
CA PRO A 382 -4.23 -1.70 -32.33
C PRO A 382 -4.65 -0.25 -32.54
N ILE A 383 -4.71 0.52 -31.46
CA ILE A 383 -4.80 1.99 -31.45
C ILE A 383 -3.60 2.48 -30.65
N GLN A 384 -2.66 3.17 -31.30
CA GLN A 384 -1.42 3.62 -30.68
C GLN A 384 -1.29 5.13 -30.82
N LEU A 385 -1.08 5.82 -29.71
CA LEU A 385 -0.82 7.25 -29.66
C LEU A 385 0.68 7.48 -29.49
N LEU A 386 1.28 8.32 -30.32
CA LEU A 386 2.70 8.65 -30.30
C LEU A 386 2.90 10.15 -30.10
N ASP A 387 3.92 10.52 -29.34
CA ASP A 387 4.33 11.91 -29.16
C ASP A 387 5.08 12.47 -30.38
N SER A 388 5.47 13.75 -30.32
CA SER A 388 6.20 14.43 -31.40
C SER A 388 7.60 13.88 -31.72
N ASP A 389 8.18 13.10 -30.82
CA ASP A 389 9.46 12.41 -30.98
C ASP A 389 9.28 10.95 -31.45
N GLY A 390 8.04 10.47 -31.54
CA GLY A 390 7.66 9.12 -31.92
C GLY A 390 7.70 8.11 -30.79
N ASN A 391 7.71 8.54 -29.53
CA ASN A 391 7.57 7.64 -28.38
C ASN A 391 6.10 7.31 -28.14
N GLU A 392 5.84 6.11 -27.64
CA GLU A 392 4.49 5.68 -27.26
C GLU A 392 3.99 6.51 -26.07
N VAL A 393 2.83 7.13 -26.27
CA VAL A 393 2.06 7.82 -25.26
C VAL A 393 1.08 6.86 -24.61
N ASP A 394 0.34 6.14 -25.44
CA ASP A 394 -0.67 5.18 -25.01
C ASP A 394 -0.89 4.13 -26.11
N LEU A 395 -1.36 2.95 -25.72
CA LEU A 395 -1.60 1.82 -26.61
C LEU A 395 -2.80 1.01 -26.11
N VAL A 396 -3.72 0.74 -27.03
CA VAL A 396 -4.82 -0.21 -26.85
C VAL A 396 -4.70 -1.29 -27.92
N VAL A 397 -4.58 -2.55 -27.52
CA VAL A 397 -4.62 -3.70 -28.45
C VAL A 397 -5.81 -4.59 -28.12
N TYR A 398 -6.95 -4.30 -28.72
CA TYR A 398 -8.17 -5.05 -28.42
C TYR A 398 -8.29 -6.33 -29.27
N ASN A 399 -8.89 -7.38 -28.70
CA ASN A 399 -9.12 -8.66 -29.37
C ASN A 399 -10.33 -9.41 -28.78
N ASP A 400 -11.28 -9.82 -29.63
CA ASP A 400 -12.51 -10.54 -29.25
C ASP A 400 -12.26 -11.95 -28.68
N ASP A 401 -11.06 -12.50 -28.86
CA ASP A 401 -10.63 -13.75 -28.25
C ASP A 401 -9.96 -13.57 -26.86
N ASP A 402 -9.60 -12.35 -26.45
CA ASP A 402 -8.77 -12.05 -25.27
C ASP A 402 -9.50 -11.22 -24.19
N GLY A 403 -10.82 -11.38 -24.06
CA GLY A 403 -11.60 -10.81 -22.95
C GLY A 403 -12.10 -9.38 -23.17
N TRP A 404 -11.69 -8.72 -24.24
CA TRP A 404 -12.20 -7.41 -24.64
C TRP A 404 -13.68 -7.43 -24.97
N LEU A 405 -14.38 -6.35 -24.62
CA LEU A 405 -15.81 -6.15 -24.90
C LEU A 405 -16.06 -5.67 -26.33
N VAL A 406 -15.49 -6.40 -27.29
CA VAL A 406 -15.53 -6.11 -28.74
C VAL A 406 -16.16 -7.28 -29.51
N GLY A 407 -16.28 -7.15 -30.83
CA GLY A 407 -16.88 -8.18 -31.67
C GLY A 407 -18.39 -8.01 -31.84
N ASN A 408 -19.01 -9.00 -32.51
CA ASN A 408 -20.44 -8.92 -32.86
C ASN A 408 -21.39 -8.85 -31.66
N THR A 409 -20.96 -9.28 -30.47
CA THR A 409 -21.78 -9.25 -29.26
C THR A 409 -21.95 -7.84 -28.71
N TYR A 410 -20.93 -6.99 -28.86
CA TYR A 410 -20.87 -5.63 -28.32
C TYR A 410 -20.93 -4.57 -29.44
N ARG A 411 -21.35 -4.95 -30.64
CA ARG A 411 -21.64 -4.00 -31.72
C ARG A 411 -22.69 -3.01 -31.25
N GLY A 412 -22.45 -1.73 -31.56
CA GLY A 412 -23.32 -0.64 -31.21
C GLY A 412 -23.05 -0.12 -29.81
N SER A 413 -21.97 -0.52 -29.15
CA SER A 413 -21.53 0.12 -27.92
C SER A 413 -20.07 0.50 -28.06
N ALA A 414 -19.75 1.73 -27.71
CA ALA A 414 -18.39 2.17 -27.52
C ALA A 414 -17.77 1.39 -26.36
N VAL A 415 -16.45 1.27 -26.42
CA VAL A 415 -15.64 0.68 -25.36
C VAL A 415 -15.01 1.86 -24.63
N GLU A 416 -15.38 2.01 -23.36
CA GLU A 416 -15.06 3.15 -22.52
C GLU A 416 -14.06 2.72 -21.44
N LEU A 417 -13.01 3.50 -21.24
CA LEU A 417 -12.08 3.31 -20.13
C LEU A 417 -12.77 3.72 -18.82
N SER A 418 -12.76 2.84 -17.83
CA SER A 418 -13.46 3.07 -16.55
C SER A 418 -12.71 4.06 -15.65
N ASN A 419 -11.38 4.12 -15.78
CA ASN A 419 -10.51 5.01 -15.03
C ASN A 419 -9.30 5.44 -15.88
N PRO A 420 -9.05 6.75 -16.09
CA PRO A 420 -7.96 7.26 -16.92
C PRO A 420 -6.55 6.97 -16.39
N TYR A 421 -6.41 6.53 -15.14
CA TYR A 421 -5.13 6.13 -14.55
C TYR A 421 -4.81 4.63 -14.72
N SER A 422 -5.74 3.86 -15.30
CA SER A 422 -5.61 2.42 -15.42
C SER A 422 -4.81 2.01 -16.66
N ASP A 423 -4.28 0.77 -16.67
CA ASP A 423 -3.59 0.23 -17.84
C ASP A 423 -4.58 0.00 -18.99
N ASN A 424 -4.37 0.73 -20.08
CA ASN A 424 -5.18 0.69 -21.28
C ASN A 424 -5.04 -0.62 -22.08
N ASN A 425 -4.03 -1.46 -21.80
CA ASN A 425 -3.91 -2.79 -22.39
C ASN A 425 -4.58 -3.91 -21.59
N ASP A 426 -5.09 -3.64 -20.39
CA ASP A 426 -5.85 -4.61 -19.60
C ASP A 426 -7.36 -4.48 -19.88
N PRO A 427 -8.00 -5.50 -20.49
CA PRO A 427 -9.42 -5.45 -20.84
C PRO A 427 -10.36 -5.32 -19.62
N SER A 428 -9.90 -5.58 -18.40
CA SER A 428 -10.71 -5.41 -17.18
C SER A 428 -10.92 -3.95 -16.79
N ASN A 429 -10.13 -3.04 -17.34
CA ASN A 429 -10.26 -1.60 -17.14
C ASN A 429 -11.23 -0.93 -18.13
N TRP A 430 -11.77 -1.70 -19.07
CA TRP A 430 -12.65 -1.24 -20.12
C TRP A 430 -14.06 -1.82 -19.96
N ASP A 431 -15.07 -0.97 -20.12
CA ASP A 431 -16.47 -1.35 -20.07
C ASP A 431 -17.20 -0.96 -21.37
N SER A 432 -18.31 -1.65 -21.63
CA SER A 432 -19.17 -1.34 -22.78
C SER A 432 -20.14 -0.23 -22.42
N SER A 433 -20.20 0.81 -23.24
CA SER A 433 -21.10 1.93 -23.01
C SER A 433 -22.56 1.50 -23.02
N ASN A 434 -23.34 2.09 -22.10
CA ASN A 434 -24.79 1.97 -22.06
C ASN A 434 -25.51 3.33 -22.19
N ALA A 435 -24.75 4.39 -22.45
CA ALA A 435 -25.27 5.74 -22.56
C ALA A 435 -25.60 6.11 -24.01
N GLU A 436 -26.71 6.83 -24.18
CA GLU A 436 -27.02 7.51 -25.44
C GLU A 436 -26.39 8.91 -25.39
N GLY A 437 -25.12 9.02 -25.79
CA GLY A 437 -24.42 10.30 -25.85
C GLY A 437 -25.04 11.26 -26.87
N THR A 438 -24.65 12.53 -26.79
CA THR A 438 -25.22 13.64 -27.58
C THR A 438 -25.23 13.37 -29.10
N TYR A 439 -24.27 12.61 -29.61
CA TYR A 439 -24.03 12.37 -31.03
C TYR A 439 -24.34 10.93 -31.51
N MET A 440 -24.93 10.11 -30.65
CA MET A 440 -25.19 8.68 -30.92
C MET A 440 -26.61 8.43 -31.46
N TYR A 441 -27.11 9.33 -32.32
CA TYR A 441 -28.44 9.22 -32.92
C TYR A 441 -28.39 8.90 -34.42
N THR A 442 -29.54 8.54 -34.95
CA THR A 442 -29.77 8.26 -36.38
C THR A 442 -30.14 9.53 -37.16
N GLU A 443 -30.12 9.50 -38.50
CA GLU A 443 -30.54 10.64 -39.36
C GLU A 443 -32.00 11.08 -39.13
N ASP A 444 -32.83 10.17 -38.58
CA ASP A 444 -34.23 10.43 -38.25
C ASP A 444 -34.41 10.98 -36.81
N GLY A 445 -33.33 11.16 -36.04
CA GLY A 445 -33.33 11.61 -34.65
C GLY A 445 -33.84 10.56 -33.65
N ASP A 446 -33.93 9.29 -34.05
CA ASP A 446 -34.25 8.18 -33.14
C ASP A 446 -32.97 7.74 -32.43
N SER A 447 -33.09 7.42 -31.13
CA SER A 447 -32.01 6.75 -30.39
C SER A 447 -31.79 5.39 -31.05
N GLY A 448 -30.62 5.18 -31.65
CA GLY A 448 -30.28 3.95 -32.38
C GLY A 448 -30.07 2.74 -31.45
N GLU A 449 -29.46 1.68 -31.99
CA GLU A 449 -28.85 0.61 -31.16
C GLU A 449 -27.40 0.98 -30.76
N ASP A 450 -27.00 2.25 -30.96
CA ASP A 450 -25.65 2.74 -30.75
C ASP A 450 -25.54 3.52 -29.42
N PHE A 451 -24.52 3.21 -28.62
CA PHE A 451 -24.25 3.74 -27.28
C PHE A 451 -22.79 4.17 -27.18
N GLY A 452 -22.54 5.29 -26.51
CA GLY A 452 -21.23 5.93 -26.36
C GLY A 452 -21.39 7.35 -25.83
N THR A 453 -20.29 7.97 -25.44
CA THR A 453 -20.22 9.31 -24.85
C THR A 453 -19.26 10.24 -25.59
N PRO A 454 -19.27 10.33 -26.93
CA PRO A 454 -18.30 11.13 -27.66
C PRO A 454 -18.38 12.62 -27.27
N GLY A 455 -17.25 13.15 -26.82
CA GLY A 455 -17.06 14.51 -26.30
C GLY A 455 -17.51 14.72 -24.85
N GLU A 456 -17.85 13.66 -24.12
CA GLU A 456 -18.44 13.69 -22.77
C GLU A 456 -17.74 12.70 -21.82
N PRO A 457 -17.86 12.85 -20.49
CA PRO A 457 -17.32 11.87 -19.57
C PRO A 457 -17.95 10.48 -19.77
N ASN A 458 -17.10 9.44 -19.82
CA ASN A 458 -17.53 8.05 -19.98
C ASN A 458 -18.67 7.69 -19.03
N SER A 459 -19.64 6.96 -19.54
CA SER A 459 -20.80 6.50 -18.77
C SER A 459 -20.42 5.58 -17.60
N ASN A 460 -19.31 4.87 -17.77
CA ASN A 460 -18.73 3.99 -16.75
C ASN A 460 -17.64 4.69 -15.91
N TYR A 461 -17.35 5.97 -16.13
CA TYR A 461 -16.38 6.71 -15.33
C TYR A 461 -16.88 6.86 -13.90
N THR A 462 -16.22 6.18 -12.96
CA THR A 462 -16.40 6.41 -11.54
C THR A 462 -15.38 7.44 -11.10
N THR A 463 -15.84 8.65 -10.76
CA THR A 463 -14.96 9.67 -10.20
C THR A 463 -14.28 9.11 -8.95
N PRO A 464 -12.95 9.07 -8.87
CA PRO A 464 -12.29 8.65 -7.65
C PRO A 464 -12.70 9.61 -6.53
N ILE A 465 -13.33 9.08 -5.50
CA ILE A 465 -13.65 9.86 -4.30
C ILE A 465 -12.39 9.86 -3.47
N LEU A 466 -11.67 10.98 -3.54
CA LEU A 466 -10.46 11.22 -2.76
C LEU A 466 -10.82 11.44 -1.29
N GLY A 467 -10.16 10.70 -0.41
CA GLY A 467 -10.28 10.84 1.03
C GLY A 467 -9.56 9.69 1.72
N CYS A 468 -9.35 9.81 3.03
CA CYS A 468 -8.67 8.78 3.79
C CYS A 468 -9.43 7.44 3.72
N THR A 469 -8.77 6.39 3.19
CA THR A 469 -9.38 5.05 3.07
C THR A 469 -9.06 4.15 4.26
N ASP A 470 -8.10 4.55 5.10
CA ASP A 470 -7.78 3.86 6.34
C ASP A 470 -8.91 4.04 7.38
N SER A 471 -9.66 2.96 7.61
CA SER A 471 -10.73 2.90 8.60
C SER A 471 -10.31 3.20 10.05
N THR A 472 -9.01 3.21 10.34
CA THR A 472 -8.44 3.53 11.66
C THR A 472 -8.11 5.01 11.82
N ALA A 473 -7.97 5.75 10.72
CA ALA A 473 -7.70 7.19 10.77
C ALA A 473 -8.93 7.99 11.22
N CYS A 474 -8.69 9.10 11.91
CA CYS A 474 -9.74 9.91 12.52
C CYS A 474 -10.59 10.69 11.52
N ASN A 475 -10.10 10.83 10.28
CA ASN A 475 -10.81 11.44 9.14
C ASN A 475 -11.12 10.43 8.03
N TYR A 476 -11.19 9.13 8.35
CA TYR A 476 -11.67 8.10 7.43
C TYR A 476 -12.96 8.53 6.72
N ASP A 477 -12.95 8.43 5.40
CA ASP A 477 -14.12 8.67 4.55
C ASP A 477 -14.56 7.34 3.93
N SER A 478 -15.73 6.85 4.36
CA SER A 478 -16.28 5.59 3.85
C SER A 478 -16.74 5.66 2.40
N ASP A 479 -16.90 6.87 1.86
CA ASP A 479 -17.23 7.08 0.46
C ASP A 479 -15.94 7.18 -0.39
N ALA A 480 -14.75 7.31 0.21
CA ALA A 480 -13.49 7.36 -0.53
C ALA A 480 -13.20 6.05 -1.26
N THR A 481 -12.85 6.17 -2.54
CA THR A 481 -12.47 5.05 -3.42
C THR A 481 -10.98 5.04 -3.74
N VAL A 482 -10.28 6.14 -3.43
CA VAL A 482 -8.84 6.32 -3.61
C VAL A 482 -8.33 7.11 -2.40
N ASP A 483 -7.28 6.63 -1.76
CA ASP A 483 -6.63 7.35 -0.66
C ASP A 483 -5.95 8.61 -1.21
N ASP A 484 -6.12 9.72 -0.51
CA ASP A 484 -5.54 11.01 -0.91
C ASP A 484 -4.41 11.46 0.02
N GLY A 485 -3.88 10.52 0.82
CA GLY A 485 -2.84 10.77 1.82
C GLY A 485 -3.31 11.71 2.94
N SER A 486 -4.60 12.04 3.00
CA SER A 486 -5.13 12.94 4.03
C SER A 486 -5.33 12.23 5.37
N CYS A 487 -5.07 10.91 5.48
CA CYS A 487 -5.26 10.17 6.72
C CYS A 487 -4.53 10.81 7.91
N LEU A 488 -5.32 11.21 8.90
CA LEU A 488 -4.87 11.82 10.14
C LEU A 488 -5.07 10.83 11.29
N GLN A 489 -4.15 10.88 12.23
CA GLN A 489 -4.29 10.22 13.51
C GLN A 489 -4.81 11.19 14.56
N ASN A 490 -5.50 10.67 15.57
CA ASN A 490 -5.86 11.47 16.74
C ASN A 490 -4.60 11.80 17.53
N ASP A 491 -4.46 13.06 17.95
CA ASP A 491 -3.45 13.42 18.93
C ASP A 491 -3.81 12.91 20.33
N CYS A 492 -2.94 13.14 21.31
CA CYS A 492 -3.19 12.62 22.66
C CYS A 492 -4.36 13.28 23.40
N THR A 493 -4.97 14.34 22.86
CA THR A 493 -6.23 14.93 23.36
C THR A 493 -7.46 14.38 22.64
N GLY A 494 -7.28 13.54 21.62
CA GLY A 494 -8.34 13.06 20.75
C GLY A 494 -8.74 14.09 19.68
N GLU A 495 -7.88 15.08 19.41
CA GLU A 495 -8.08 15.99 18.28
C GLU A 495 -7.45 15.40 17.02
N CYS A 496 -8.27 15.24 15.97
CA CYS A 496 -7.85 14.68 14.70
C CYS A 496 -6.81 15.57 14.00
N GLY A 497 -5.62 15.04 13.70
CA GLY A 497 -4.49 15.81 13.17
C GLY A 497 -3.95 16.87 14.12
N GLY A 498 -4.25 16.75 15.41
CA GLY A 498 -3.77 17.68 16.42
C GLY A 498 -2.26 17.54 16.66
N SER A 499 -1.66 18.56 17.26
CA SER A 499 -0.22 18.60 17.55
C SER A 499 0.10 18.29 19.01
N ALA A 500 -0.87 17.84 19.80
CA ALA A 500 -0.64 17.55 21.20
C ALA A 500 0.22 16.29 21.33
N ILE A 501 1.32 16.43 22.07
CA ILE A 501 2.28 15.34 22.31
C ILE A 501 2.15 14.91 23.77
N VAL A 502 2.26 13.61 23.99
CA VAL A 502 2.38 13.01 25.32
C VAL A 502 3.77 13.34 25.87
N ASP A 503 3.83 13.99 27.03
CA ASP A 503 5.12 14.22 27.71
C ASP A 503 5.67 12.93 28.34
N GLU A 504 6.91 12.93 28.84
CA GLU A 504 7.52 11.79 29.56
C GLU A 504 6.69 11.24 30.74
N CYS A 505 5.64 11.94 31.15
CA CYS A 505 4.76 11.53 32.24
C CYS A 505 3.50 10.82 31.78
N GLY A 506 3.37 10.57 30.48
CA GLY A 506 2.14 10.03 29.93
C GLY A 506 1.00 11.05 29.94
N VAL A 507 1.30 12.35 30.10
CA VAL A 507 0.29 13.41 30.16
C VAL A 507 0.32 14.20 28.86
N CYS A 508 -0.82 14.21 28.18
CA CYS A 508 -1.00 15.00 26.98
C CYS A 508 -0.89 16.52 27.28
N GLU A 509 -0.04 17.23 26.53
CA GLU A 509 0.35 18.64 26.78
C GLU A 509 0.74 18.91 28.25
N GLY A 510 1.29 17.91 28.94
CA GLY A 510 1.69 18.06 30.33
C GLY A 510 2.83 19.07 30.51
N SER A 511 3.06 19.48 31.76
CA SER A 511 4.17 20.40 32.08
C SER A 511 5.55 19.73 32.07
N GLY A 512 5.61 18.44 31.73
CA GLY A 512 6.85 17.73 31.44
C GLY A 512 7.54 18.31 30.20
N ILE A 513 8.79 17.93 30.02
CA ILE A 513 9.58 18.30 28.84
C ILE A 513 9.30 17.27 27.73
N PRO A 514 9.57 17.61 26.45
CA PRO A 514 9.39 16.68 25.33
C PRO A 514 10.31 15.46 25.43
N ASN A 515 9.89 14.38 24.76
CA ASN A 515 10.59 13.10 24.73
C ASN A 515 12.08 13.26 24.42
N GLY A 516 12.96 12.88 25.36
CA GLY A 516 14.41 12.92 25.24
C GLY A 516 15.13 14.08 25.94
N GLU A 517 14.43 15.02 26.60
CA GLU A 517 15.09 16.19 27.22
C GLU A 517 15.27 16.15 28.76
N CYS A 518 14.52 15.33 29.53
CA CYS A 518 14.71 14.88 30.95
C CYS A 518 13.37 14.63 31.70
N ASP A 519 13.41 14.29 33.00
CA ASP A 519 12.32 13.65 33.77
C ASP A 519 11.05 14.48 34.08
N CYS A 520 10.01 13.76 34.53
CA CYS A 520 8.69 14.25 34.95
C CYS A 520 8.63 15.35 36.01
N ASN A 521 9.73 15.66 36.68
CA ASN A 521 9.78 16.70 37.71
C ASN A 521 10.36 18.02 37.17
N GLY A 522 10.63 18.12 35.87
CA GLY A 522 11.16 19.32 35.22
C GLY A 522 12.64 19.56 35.52
N ASN A 523 13.39 18.49 35.77
CA ASN A 523 14.85 18.58 35.89
C ASN A 523 15.45 18.78 34.48
N VAL A 524 16.52 19.56 34.35
CA VAL A 524 17.23 19.76 33.07
C VAL A 524 18.60 19.09 33.21
N ASP A 525 18.99 18.22 32.28
CA ASP A 525 20.31 17.59 32.33
C ASP A 525 21.41 18.61 31.98
N LEU A 526 22.21 18.98 32.98
CA LEU A 526 23.35 19.89 32.83
C LEU A 526 24.68 19.13 32.62
N GLY A 527 24.62 17.88 32.13
CA GLY A 527 25.78 17.06 31.76
C GLY A 527 26.20 16.05 32.82
N CYS A 528 25.31 15.72 33.76
CA CYS A 528 25.59 14.85 34.91
C CYS A 528 24.44 13.89 35.27
N GLY A 529 23.38 13.88 34.47
CA GLY A 529 22.15 13.13 34.74
C GLY A 529 21.08 13.99 35.40
N CYS A 530 19.82 13.60 35.19
CA CYS A 530 18.64 14.30 35.67
C CYS A 530 18.67 14.56 37.19
N GLY A 531 18.46 15.81 37.58
CA GLY A 531 18.37 16.25 38.99
C GLY A 531 19.71 16.49 39.68
N GLU A 532 20.85 16.23 39.02
CA GLU A 532 22.18 16.49 39.55
C GLU A 532 22.71 17.86 39.11
N ALA A 533 23.52 18.50 39.96
CA ALA A 533 24.19 19.73 39.57
C ALA A 533 25.20 19.43 38.45
N GLY A 534 25.16 20.21 37.37
CA GLY A 534 26.10 20.09 36.26
C GLY A 534 27.57 20.14 36.70
N PRO A 535 28.51 19.63 35.90
CA PRO A 535 29.89 19.48 36.30
C PRO A 535 30.48 20.85 36.72
N SER A 536 31.01 20.88 37.94
CA SER A 536 31.55 22.05 38.60
C SER A 536 33.07 21.84 38.83
N GLY A 537 33.80 22.83 39.33
CA GLY A 537 35.23 22.69 39.62
C GLY A 537 36.18 22.65 38.41
N CYS A 538 37.45 22.30 38.65
CA CYS A 538 38.49 22.21 37.60
C CYS A 538 38.65 20.79 37.02
N ASP A 539 37.91 19.82 37.56
CA ASP A 539 37.93 18.41 37.18
C ASP A 539 36.75 18.01 36.29
N ASN A 540 35.78 18.90 36.05
CA ASN A 540 34.57 18.66 35.24
C ASN A 540 33.84 17.37 35.66
N ALA A 541 33.84 17.06 36.95
CA ALA A 541 33.15 15.89 37.50
C ALA A 541 31.83 16.30 38.16
N CYS A 542 30.82 15.42 38.08
CA CYS A 542 29.52 15.61 38.69
C CYS A 542 29.60 15.66 40.22
N GLY A 543 28.96 16.65 40.85
CA GLY A 543 28.89 16.79 42.31
C GLY A 543 30.15 17.34 43.01
N SER A 544 31.04 18.03 42.29
CA SER A 544 32.32 18.57 42.78
C SER A 544 32.29 20.00 43.33
#